data_AF-A0A0S4KSJ3-F1
#
_entry.id   AF-A0A0S4KSJ3-F1
#
_cell.length_a   1.000
_cell.length_b   1.000
_cell.length_c   1.000
_cell.angle_alpha   90.00
_cell.angle_beta   90.00
_cell.angle_gamma   90.00
#
_symmetry.space_group_name_H-M   'P 1'
#
loop_
_entity.id
_entity.type
_entity.pdbx_description
1 polymer ?
#
loop_
_entity_poly.entity_id
_entity_poly.type
_entity_poly.pdbx_seq_one_letter_code
_entity_poly.pdbx_strand_id
1 'polypeptide(L)'
;MLPFLIMVVIGGLALGGLVIDLGMAILTQAQMQAAADPAALEGLRFRDALDGNGQPIGDEGRRMVAARMASLVFDDDLEPAAPSVLPLQLGAGPELELMDHDDPAIAALYASRTIVVSDQRTYLPRLQLNLTNEPHGDLVAGTFVSPWPLALSREERSYERNDFLPSDQAISARAPAFLVRLRRTNDLDGLDHQEGVSSGGSPIPLLAGHGSLTPFANPDNPNNYNFRAHGFTVRATALAEAQPALRVGFPQTNVTPPVEGALPFALALELWNSLPVEQPVVLTVDATGTISGNGLAVAGRFTPPPPDPTAMTMVGQAIVPAAPLLGADRTGYVPIYRSFEEAGQAVERVIGFGRLAVRGPLPTLTILRLPGVVAPMNVSRHITGAASFPQDPEVWQALFEANRALGDAVLAPVLVR
;
A
#
# COMPACT_ATOMS: atom_id res chain seq x y z
N MET A 1 -27.05 29.90 44.11
CA MET A 1 -25.71 29.30 43.98
C MET A 1 -25.75 27.78 43.81
N LEU A 2 -26.43 27.02 44.67
CA LEU A 2 -26.55 25.56 44.54
C LEU A 2 -27.00 25.03 43.15
N PRO A 3 -28.05 25.59 42.49
CA PRO A 3 -28.46 25.08 41.16
C PRO A 3 -27.41 25.32 40.07
N PHE A 4 -26.64 26.41 40.16
CA PHE A 4 -25.55 26.71 39.24
C PHE A 4 -24.40 25.71 39.41
N LEU A 5 -24.02 25.42 40.66
CA LEU A 5 -22.98 24.43 40.96
C LEU A 5 -23.37 23.03 40.43
N ILE A 6 -24.62 22.62 40.63
CA ILE A 6 -25.13 21.34 40.11
C ILE A 6 -25.05 21.30 38.57
N MET A 7 -25.46 22.37 37.88
CA MET A 7 -25.37 22.45 36.43
C MET A 7 -23.93 22.32 35.92
N VAL A 8 -23.00 23.01 36.57
CA VAL A 8 -21.57 22.96 36.19
C VAL A 8 -20.98 21.57 36.40
N VAL A 9 -21.31 20.90 37.51
CA VAL A 9 -20.82 19.54 37.78
C VAL A 9 -21.40 18.54 36.76
N ILE A 10 -22.71 18.59 36.50
CA ILE A 10 -23.35 17.69 35.52
C ILE A 10 -22.79 17.95 34.11
N GLY A 11 -22.66 19.21 33.70
CA GLY A 11 -22.08 19.58 32.42
C GLY A 11 -20.62 19.12 32.29
N GLY A 12 -19.83 19.25 33.36
CA GLY A 12 -18.44 18.77 33.40
C GLY A 12 -18.33 17.26 33.26
N LEU A 13 -19.18 16.49 33.94
CA LEU A 13 -19.22 15.03 33.80
C LEU A 13 -19.67 14.59 32.41
N ALA A 14 -20.68 15.25 31.83
CA ALA A 14 -21.14 14.96 30.47
C ALA A 14 -20.05 15.22 29.42
N LEU A 15 -19.31 16.32 29.56
CA LEU A 15 -18.17 16.61 28.70
C LEU A 15 -17.04 15.60 28.89
N GLY A 16 -16.70 15.26 30.13
CA GLY A 16 -15.69 14.26 30.44
C GLY A 16 -16.00 12.89 29.82
N GLY A 17 -17.27 12.46 29.90
CA GLY A 17 -17.72 11.22 29.28
C GLY A 17 -17.60 11.23 27.76
N LEU A 18 -18.00 12.33 27.10
CA LEU A 18 -17.86 12.49 25.66
C LEU A 18 -16.39 12.44 25.21
N VAL A 19 -15.48 13.06 25.97
CA VAL A 19 -14.04 13.04 25.67
C VAL A 19 -13.47 11.62 25.76
N ILE A 20 -13.90 10.83 26.74
CA ILE A 20 -13.48 9.42 26.87
C ILE A 20 -13.99 8.60 25.68
N ASP A 21 -15.29 8.70 25.37
CA ASP A 21 -15.90 7.93 24.28
C ASP A 21 -15.28 8.28 22.91
N LEU A 22 -15.09 9.58 22.64
CA LEU A 22 -14.43 10.05 21.41
C LEU A 22 -12.95 9.66 21.36
N GLY A 23 -12.24 9.76 22.50
CA GLY A 23 -10.84 9.35 22.61
C GLY A 23 -10.66 7.86 22.27
N MET A 24 -11.56 7.00 22.73
CA MET A 24 -11.58 5.57 22.37
C MET A 24 -11.81 5.37 20.88
N ALA A 25 -12.76 6.09 20.26
CA ALA A 25 -13.02 5.99 18.83
C ALA A 25 -11.81 6.42 17.99
N ILE A 26 -11.16 7.53 18.34
CA ILE A 26 -9.96 8.04 17.65
C ILE A 26 -8.79 7.06 17.80
N LEU A 27 -8.54 6.55 19.01
CA LEU A 27 -7.46 5.57 19.24
C LEU A 27 -7.71 4.28 18.45
N THR A 28 -8.94 3.78 18.47
CA THR A 28 -9.34 2.59 17.70
C THR A 28 -9.11 2.82 16.21
N GLN A 29 -9.50 3.99 15.69
CA GLN A 29 -9.26 4.34 14.29
C GLN A 29 -7.77 4.35 13.95
N ALA A 30 -6.93 4.97 14.80
CA ALA A 30 -5.49 5.03 14.58
C ALA A 30 -4.85 3.63 14.59
N GLN A 31 -5.30 2.75 15.49
CA GLN A 31 -4.85 1.35 15.53
C GLN A 31 -5.27 0.59 14.26
N MET A 32 -6.53 0.74 13.83
CA MET A 32 -7.00 0.14 12.58
C MET A 32 -6.23 0.67 11.36
N GLN A 33 -5.92 1.96 11.32
CA GLN A 33 -5.15 2.55 10.22
C GLN A 33 -3.71 2.00 10.17
N ALA A 34 -3.08 1.77 11.33
CA ALA A 34 -1.76 1.16 11.41
C ALA A 34 -1.73 -0.29 10.84
N ALA A 35 -2.88 -0.97 10.77
CA ALA A 35 -3.02 -2.25 10.10
C ALA A 35 -3.42 -2.12 8.62
N ALA A 36 -4.31 -1.19 8.29
CA ALA A 36 -4.77 -0.95 6.92
C ALA A 36 -3.61 -0.53 5.99
N ASP A 37 -2.78 0.40 6.44
CA ASP A 37 -1.66 0.98 5.67
C ASP A 37 -0.67 -0.08 5.15
N PRO A 38 -0.04 -0.90 6.00
CA PRO A 38 0.86 -1.95 5.53
C PRO A 38 0.13 -3.04 4.75
N ALA A 39 -1.12 -3.37 5.10
CA ALA A 39 -1.89 -4.37 4.36
C ALA A 39 -2.15 -3.94 2.90
N ALA A 40 -2.47 -2.67 2.66
CA ALA A 40 -2.66 -2.13 1.32
C ALA A 40 -1.36 -2.18 0.51
N LEU A 41 -0.24 -1.76 1.12
CA LEU A 41 1.07 -1.81 0.49
C LEU A 41 1.48 -3.24 0.13
N GLU A 42 1.30 -4.20 1.05
CA GLU A 42 1.67 -5.59 0.84
C GLU A 42 0.79 -6.28 -0.19
N GLY A 43 -0.53 -6.04 -0.17
CA GLY A 43 -1.43 -6.55 -1.21
C GLY A 43 -1.01 -6.09 -2.60
N LEU A 44 -0.57 -4.83 -2.74
CA LEU A 44 -0.06 -4.34 -4.01
C LEU A 44 1.34 -4.87 -4.34
N ARG A 45 2.23 -4.96 -3.34
CA ARG A 45 3.61 -5.47 -3.48
C ARG A 45 3.65 -6.89 -4.05
N PHE A 46 2.64 -7.69 -3.73
CA PHE A 46 2.51 -9.07 -4.20
C PHE A 46 1.66 -9.22 -5.47
N ARG A 47 1.28 -8.12 -6.15
CA ARG A 47 0.53 -8.17 -7.42
C ARG A 47 1.16 -9.07 -8.46
N ASP A 48 2.47 -8.92 -8.68
CA ASP A 48 3.23 -9.66 -9.70
C ASP A 48 4.16 -10.72 -9.09
N ALA A 49 3.90 -11.12 -7.83
CA ALA A 49 4.74 -12.10 -7.15
C ALA A 49 4.53 -13.51 -7.72
N LEU A 50 5.60 -14.30 -7.65
CA LEU A 50 5.62 -15.69 -8.05
C LEU A 50 5.68 -16.60 -6.83
N ASP A 51 5.09 -17.78 -6.94
CA ASP A 51 5.19 -18.86 -5.96
C ASP A 51 6.57 -19.55 -6.04
N GLY A 52 6.79 -20.57 -5.18
CA GLY A 52 8.03 -21.34 -5.17
C GLY A 52 8.32 -22.13 -6.46
N ASN A 53 7.32 -22.28 -7.33
CA ASN A 53 7.43 -22.95 -8.63
C ASN A 53 7.57 -21.94 -9.80
N GLY A 54 7.67 -20.64 -9.50
CA GLY A 54 7.75 -19.58 -10.50
C GLY A 54 6.42 -19.25 -11.19
N GLN A 55 5.29 -19.70 -10.65
CA GLN A 55 3.95 -19.37 -11.15
C GLN A 55 3.40 -18.12 -10.47
N PRO A 56 2.61 -17.26 -11.15
CA PRO A 56 1.97 -16.12 -10.49
C PRO A 56 1.08 -16.58 -9.33
N ILE A 57 1.19 -15.94 -8.16
CA ILE A 57 0.34 -16.27 -7.00
C ILE A 57 -1.13 -15.88 -7.19
N GLY A 58 -1.41 -15.02 -8.17
CA GLY A 58 -2.76 -14.55 -8.51
C GLY A 58 -3.37 -13.56 -7.50
N ASP A 59 -4.63 -13.20 -7.76
CA ASP A 59 -5.35 -12.22 -6.94
C ASP A 59 -5.63 -12.73 -5.52
N GLU A 60 -5.94 -14.02 -5.38
CA GLU A 60 -6.15 -14.67 -4.08
C GLU A 60 -4.90 -14.61 -3.22
N GLY A 61 -3.74 -14.97 -3.77
CA GLY A 61 -2.46 -14.98 -3.04
C GLY A 61 -2.11 -13.62 -2.45
N ARG A 62 -2.22 -12.54 -3.23
CA ARG A 62 -1.92 -11.19 -2.71
C ARG A 62 -2.95 -10.71 -1.67
N ARG A 63 -4.22 -11.10 -1.80
CA ARG A 63 -5.27 -10.79 -0.80
C ARG A 63 -5.01 -11.53 0.51
N MET A 64 -4.58 -12.79 0.45
CA MET A 64 -4.16 -13.54 1.63
C MET A 64 -2.97 -12.87 2.33
N VAL A 65 -1.98 -12.38 1.58
CA VAL A 65 -0.85 -11.65 2.16
C VAL A 65 -1.31 -10.34 2.82
N ALA A 66 -2.20 -9.58 2.18
CA ALA A 66 -2.76 -8.36 2.77
C ALA A 66 -3.55 -8.64 4.05
N ALA A 67 -4.45 -9.64 4.05
CA ALA A 67 -5.21 -10.06 5.22
C ALA A 67 -4.29 -10.51 6.36
N ARG A 68 -3.26 -11.30 6.04
CA ARG A 68 -2.26 -11.73 7.01
C ARG A 68 -1.48 -10.55 7.58
N MET A 69 -1.06 -9.59 6.75
CA MET A 69 -0.36 -8.39 7.23
C MET A 69 -1.23 -7.59 8.21
N ALA A 70 -2.53 -7.42 7.92
CA ALA A 70 -3.45 -6.76 8.84
C ALA A 70 -3.56 -7.51 10.19
N SER A 71 -3.60 -8.85 10.17
CA SER A 71 -3.64 -9.65 11.40
C SER A 71 -2.33 -9.61 12.20
N LEU A 72 -1.17 -9.60 11.53
CA LEU A 72 0.15 -9.58 12.17
C LEU A 72 0.41 -8.30 12.98
N VAL A 73 -0.26 -7.20 12.66
CA VAL A 73 -0.15 -5.95 13.44
C VAL A 73 -0.71 -6.10 14.86
N PHE A 74 -1.64 -7.03 15.05
CA PHE A 74 -2.28 -7.32 16.34
C PHE A 74 -1.91 -8.69 16.91
N ASP A 75 -1.01 -9.41 16.23
CA ASP A 75 -0.47 -10.68 16.69
C ASP A 75 0.51 -10.44 17.86
N ASP A 76 0.25 -11.06 19.00
CA ASP A 76 1.04 -10.88 20.22
C ASP A 76 1.92 -12.09 20.57
N ASP A 77 1.69 -13.26 19.96
CA ASP A 77 2.42 -14.50 20.22
C ASP A 77 3.31 -14.93 19.03
N LEU A 78 3.20 -14.23 17.89
CA LEU A 78 3.90 -14.55 16.64
C LEU A 78 3.62 -15.99 16.15
N GLU A 79 2.53 -16.61 16.62
CA GLU A 79 2.15 -17.96 16.28
C GLU A 79 1.05 -17.95 15.22
N PRO A 80 1.35 -18.30 13.96
CA PRO A 80 0.43 -18.12 12.83
C PRO A 80 -0.78 -19.09 12.80
N ALA A 81 -0.97 -19.96 13.81
CA ALA A 81 -1.80 -21.17 13.66
C ALA A 81 -2.76 -21.52 14.81
N ALA A 82 -2.91 -20.72 15.86
CA ALA A 82 -3.86 -21.04 16.94
C ALA A 82 -4.77 -19.86 17.30
N PRO A 83 -6.07 -20.11 17.58
CA PRO A 83 -6.88 -19.17 18.35
C PRO A 83 -6.43 -19.26 19.82
N SER A 84 -5.18 -18.88 20.09
CA SER A 84 -4.64 -18.83 21.43
C SER A 84 -5.37 -17.72 22.20
N VAL A 85 -5.59 -17.93 23.49
CA VAL A 85 -5.82 -16.83 24.42
C VAL A 85 -4.55 -15.99 24.40
N LEU A 86 -4.54 -14.98 23.52
CA LEU A 86 -3.44 -14.05 23.33
C LEU A 86 -3.10 -13.43 24.69
N PRO A 87 -1.88 -13.64 25.23
CA PRO A 87 -1.55 -13.26 26.62
C PRO A 87 -1.60 -11.74 26.86
N LEU A 88 -1.41 -10.94 25.82
CA LEU A 88 -1.47 -9.47 25.85
C LEU A 88 -2.76 -8.91 25.24
N GLN A 89 -3.49 -9.70 24.43
CA GLN A 89 -4.73 -9.31 23.76
C GLN A 89 -4.61 -8.00 22.98
N LEU A 90 -3.51 -7.83 22.22
CA LEU A 90 -3.32 -6.64 21.39
C LEU A 90 -4.41 -6.56 20.32
N GLY A 91 -5.02 -5.40 20.14
CA GLY A 91 -6.12 -5.24 19.19
C GLY A 91 -6.51 -3.78 18.99
N ALA A 92 -7.45 -3.56 18.07
CA ALA A 92 -7.95 -2.24 17.71
C ALA A 92 -9.13 -1.82 18.62
N GLY A 93 -8.78 -1.49 19.87
CA GLY A 93 -9.73 -1.08 20.91
C GLY A 93 -10.48 -2.26 21.55
N PRO A 94 -11.28 -1.99 22.60
CA PRO A 94 -12.03 -3.02 23.30
C PRO A 94 -13.14 -3.57 22.41
N GLU A 95 -13.36 -4.88 22.46
CA GLU A 95 -14.58 -5.52 21.95
C GLU A 95 -15.51 -5.72 23.13
N LEU A 96 -16.72 -5.18 23.02
CA LEU A 96 -17.72 -5.24 24.08
C LEU A 96 -18.91 -6.00 23.53
N GLU A 97 -19.11 -7.20 24.04
CA GLU A 97 -20.30 -7.96 23.75
C GLU A 97 -21.47 -7.36 24.54
N LEU A 98 -22.56 -7.08 23.84
CA LEU A 98 -23.75 -6.47 24.41
C LEU A 98 -24.90 -7.45 24.29
N MET A 99 -25.37 -7.99 25.42
CA MET A 99 -26.56 -8.82 25.44
C MET A 99 -27.82 -7.95 25.40
N ASP A 100 -28.73 -8.32 24.51
CA ASP A 100 -30.06 -7.74 24.45
C ASP A 100 -30.81 -7.94 25.76
N HIS A 101 -31.58 -6.92 26.12
CA HIS A 101 -32.49 -7.00 27.25
C HIS A 101 -33.84 -7.56 26.74
N ASP A 102 -34.48 -8.42 27.52
CA ASP A 102 -35.83 -8.94 27.23
C ASP A 102 -36.90 -7.84 26.98
N ASP A 103 -36.64 -6.59 27.37
CA ASP A 103 -37.50 -5.44 27.07
C ASP A 103 -37.11 -4.80 25.72
N PRO A 104 -37.98 -4.85 24.70
CA PRO A 104 -37.69 -4.30 23.37
C PRO A 104 -37.46 -2.78 23.37
N ALA A 105 -38.01 -2.03 24.35
CA ALA A 105 -37.78 -0.59 24.46
C ALA A 105 -36.37 -0.26 24.97
N ILE A 106 -35.75 -1.16 25.73
CA ILE A 106 -34.37 -1.03 26.24
C ILE A 106 -33.38 -1.64 25.24
N ALA A 107 -33.77 -2.71 24.55
CA ALA A 107 -32.96 -3.35 23.50
C ALA A 107 -32.68 -2.43 22.29
N ALA A 108 -33.57 -1.46 22.03
CA ALA A 108 -33.44 -0.48 20.95
C ALA A 108 -32.29 0.53 21.12
N LEU A 109 -31.68 0.60 22.30
CA LEU A 109 -30.56 1.49 22.62
C LEU A 109 -29.30 0.64 22.83
N TYR A 110 -28.35 0.68 21.89
CA TYR A 110 -27.13 -0.11 21.97
C TYR A 110 -26.37 0.14 23.28
N ALA A 111 -26.31 1.39 23.76
CA ALA A 111 -25.62 1.74 25.00
C ALA A 111 -26.35 1.35 26.31
N SER A 112 -27.58 0.82 26.26
CA SER A 112 -28.31 0.33 27.47
C SER A 112 -28.40 -1.19 27.54
N ARG A 113 -27.71 -1.89 26.64
CA ARG A 113 -27.56 -3.34 26.68
C ARG A 113 -26.61 -3.75 27.79
N THR A 114 -26.76 -4.99 28.26
CA THR A 114 -25.90 -5.52 29.32
C THR A 114 -24.53 -5.82 28.73
N ILE A 115 -23.48 -5.19 29.25
CA ILE A 115 -22.10 -5.51 28.86
C ILE A 115 -21.78 -6.90 29.38
N VAL A 116 -21.48 -7.81 28.47
CA VAL A 116 -20.96 -9.13 28.77
C VAL A 116 -19.46 -9.11 28.56
N VAL A 117 -18.76 -9.73 29.50
CA VAL A 117 -17.32 -9.92 29.37
C VAL A 117 -17.11 -11.12 28.46
N SER A 118 -16.84 -10.85 27.19
CA SER A 118 -16.42 -11.86 26.23
C SER A 118 -15.00 -12.36 26.55
N ASP A 119 -14.69 -13.58 26.13
CA ASP A 119 -13.33 -14.13 26.21
C ASP A 119 -12.35 -13.33 25.32
N GLN A 120 -12.84 -12.82 24.20
CA GLN A 120 -12.14 -11.88 23.33
C GLN A 120 -12.45 -10.44 23.74
N ARG A 121 -11.52 -9.78 24.42
CA ARG A 121 -11.73 -8.42 24.96
C ARG A 121 -11.34 -7.30 24.01
N THR A 122 -10.71 -7.62 22.88
CA THR A 122 -10.21 -6.65 21.91
C THR A 122 -10.62 -7.01 20.50
N TYR A 123 -10.82 -5.98 19.69
CA TYR A 123 -11.18 -6.17 18.28
C TYR A 123 -9.96 -6.66 17.51
N LEU A 124 -10.08 -7.86 16.93
CA LEU A 124 -9.08 -8.49 16.08
C LEU A 124 -9.64 -8.57 14.66
N PRO A 125 -9.20 -7.69 13.73
CA PRO A 125 -9.74 -7.67 12.38
C PRO A 125 -9.41 -8.97 11.64
N ARG A 126 -10.43 -9.60 11.07
CA ARG A 126 -10.32 -10.78 10.21
C ARG A 126 -10.88 -10.46 8.84
N LEU A 127 -10.02 -9.88 7.99
CA LEU A 127 -10.42 -9.42 6.67
C LEU A 127 -10.89 -10.58 5.78
N GLN A 128 -12.00 -10.36 5.09
CA GLN A 128 -12.49 -11.24 4.03
C GLN A 128 -11.74 -10.98 2.72
N LEU A 129 -11.47 -12.04 1.96
CA LEU A 129 -10.64 -11.91 0.77
C LEU A 129 -11.31 -11.13 -0.37
N ASN A 130 -12.64 -11.17 -0.49
CA ASN A 130 -13.42 -10.51 -1.53
C ASN A 130 -12.97 -10.90 -2.95
N LEU A 131 -12.97 -12.21 -3.24
CA LEU A 131 -12.49 -12.76 -4.52
C LEU A 131 -13.38 -12.39 -5.72
N THR A 132 -14.64 -11.99 -5.48
CA THR A 132 -15.53 -11.42 -6.50
C THR A 132 -15.27 -9.93 -6.76
N ASN A 133 -14.43 -9.30 -5.93
CA ASN A 133 -14.05 -7.90 -6.00
C ASN A 133 -15.23 -6.91 -5.84
N GLU A 134 -16.18 -7.23 -4.95
CA GLU A 134 -17.30 -6.34 -4.67
C GLU A 134 -16.80 -4.98 -4.15
N PRO A 135 -17.42 -3.85 -4.56
CA PRO A 135 -16.98 -2.51 -4.17
C PRO A 135 -16.92 -2.28 -2.66
N HIS A 136 -17.81 -2.89 -1.87
CA HIS A 136 -17.89 -2.75 -0.41
C HIS A 136 -17.07 -3.79 0.38
N GLY A 137 -16.33 -4.66 -0.29
CA GLY A 137 -15.53 -5.69 0.37
C GLY A 137 -14.30 -5.14 1.11
N ASP A 138 -13.68 -5.98 1.94
CA ASP A 138 -12.53 -5.58 2.76
C ASP A 138 -11.28 -5.30 1.94
N LEU A 139 -11.02 -6.15 0.94
CA LEU A 139 -9.90 -6.05 0.04
C LEU A 139 -10.46 -5.77 -1.35
N VAL A 140 -10.05 -4.70 -2.02
CA VAL A 140 -10.56 -4.37 -3.36
C VAL A 140 -9.42 -3.98 -4.28
N ALA A 141 -9.36 -4.64 -5.42
CA ALA A 141 -8.47 -4.34 -6.51
C ALA A 141 -9.10 -3.29 -7.42
N GLY A 142 -8.31 -2.34 -7.92
CA GLY A 142 -8.86 -1.33 -8.81
C GLY A 142 -7.83 -0.34 -9.33
N THR A 143 -8.33 0.81 -9.73
CA THR A 143 -7.52 1.92 -10.25
C THR A 143 -7.81 3.15 -9.41
N PHE A 144 -6.75 3.79 -8.95
CA PHE A 144 -6.86 5.11 -8.33
C PHE A 144 -7.05 6.17 -9.43
N VAL A 145 -8.02 7.05 -9.23
CA VAL A 145 -8.26 8.18 -10.11
C VAL A 145 -8.07 9.41 -9.25
N SER A 146 -6.97 10.14 -9.47
CA SER A 146 -6.71 11.40 -8.75
C SER A 146 -7.88 12.34 -8.98
N PRO A 147 -8.69 12.66 -7.96
CA PRO A 147 -9.86 13.50 -8.14
C PRO A 147 -9.36 14.93 -8.38
N TRP A 148 -9.68 15.48 -9.55
CA TRP A 148 -9.55 16.91 -9.83
C TRP A 148 -10.95 17.50 -10.06
N PRO A 149 -11.37 18.55 -9.31
CA PRO A 149 -10.67 19.18 -8.19
C PRO A 149 -10.51 18.22 -7.00
N LEU A 150 -9.59 18.52 -6.08
CA LEU A 150 -9.31 17.79 -4.83
C LEU A 150 -10.55 17.77 -3.91
N ALA A 151 -11.63 17.13 -4.32
CA ALA A 151 -12.66 16.71 -3.40
C ALA A 151 -11.99 15.73 -2.44
N LEU A 152 -12.17 15.95 -1.14
CA LEU A 152 -11.66 15.05 -0.12
C LEU A 152 -12.12 13.63 -0.49
N SER A 153 -11.16 12.75 -0.76
CA SER A 153 -11.36 11.33 -0.92
C SER A 153 -12.04 10.80 0.34
N ARG A 154 -13.37 10.78 0.34
CA ARG A 154 -14.16 10.35 1.47
C ARG A 154 -14.93 9.12 1.05
N GLU A 155 -14.74 8.07 1.82
CA GLU A 155 -15.56 6.88 1.70
C GLU A 155 -16.99 7.18 2.15
N GLU A 156 -17.94 6.89 1.27
CA GLU A 156 -19.35 7.08 1.51
C GLU A 156 -19.93 5.98 2.41
N ARG A 157 -21.21 6.13 2.78
CA ARG A 157 -21.91 5.16 3.62
C ARG A 157 -21.91 3.77 2.97
N SER A 158 -22.15 3.69 1.65
CA SER A 158 -22.13 2.48 0.82
C SER A 158 -20.74 1.96 0.47
N TYR A 159 -19.67 2.48 1.09
CA TYR A 159 -18.27 2.14 0.80
C TYR A 159 -17.79 2.55 -0.60
N GLU A 160 -18.58 3.36 -1.31
CA GLU A 160 -18.17 3.95 -2.57
C GLU A 160 -17.16 5.08 -2.35
N ARG A 161 -16.26 5.23 -3.33
CA ARG A 161 -15.20 6.24 -3.35
C ARG A 161 -15.15 6.85 -4.75
N ASN A 162 -15.18 8.17 -4.81
CA ASN A 162 -15.08 8.91 -6.08
C ASN A 162 -13.68 8.85 -6.72
N ASP A 163 -12.67 8.52 -5.93
CA ASP A 163 -11.25 8.48 -6.32
C ASP A 163 -10.74 7.06 -6.56
N PHE A 164 -11.60 6.04 -6.48
CA PHE A 164 -11.21 4.65 -6.66
C PHE A 164 -12.26 3.90 -7.46
N LEU A 165 -11.83 3.30 -8.57
CA LEU A 165 -12.68 2.48 -9.43
C LEU A 165 -12.29 1.01 -9.23
N PRO A 166 -13.15 0.18 -8.61
CA PRO A 166 -12.95 -1.26 -8.56
C PRO A 166 -12.78 -1.84 -9.96
N SER A 167 -11.82 -2.73 -10.13
CA SER A 167 -11.60 -3.42 -11.40
C SER A 167 -12.56 -4.58 -11.58
N ASP A 168 -12.86 -4.97 -12.82
CA ASP A 168 -13.56 -6.23 -13.08
C ASP A 168 -12.74 -7.42 -12.57
N GLN A 169 -13.41 -8.46 -12.07
CA GLN A 169 -12.78 -9.67 -11.52
C GLN A 169 -11.75 -10.29 -12.48
N ALA A 170 -12.01 -10.26 -13.79
CA ALA A 170 -11.13 -10.83 -14.81
C ALA A 170 -9.75 -10.16 -14.89
N ILE A 171 -9.64 -8.90 -14.45
CA ILE A 171 -8.39 -8.11 -14.50
C ILE A 171 -7.91 -7.68 -13.12
N SER A 172 -8.61 -8.07 -12.05
CA SER A 172 -8.29 -7.68 -10.67
C SER A 172 -6.85 -8.01 -10.31
N ALA A 173 -6.37 -9.20 -10.67
CA ALA A 173 -5.01 -9.67 -10.38
C ALA A 173 -3.90 -8.70 -10.85
N ARG A 174 -4.16 -7.87 -11.87
CA ARG A 174 -3.20 -6.91 -12.42
C ARG A 174 -3.54 -5.45 -12.13
N ALA A 175 -4.60 -5.20 -11.35
CA ALA A 175 -5.04 -3.86 -11.04
C ALA A 175 -3.90 -3.04 -10.38
N PRO A 176 -3.70 -1.78 -10.80
CA PRO A 176 -2.56 -0.95 -10.35
C PRO A 176 -2.74 -0.39 -8.94
N ALA A 177 -3.94 -0.45 -8.38
CA ALA A 177 -4.23 0.01 -7.03
C ALA A 177 -4.94 -1.06 -6.19
N PHE A 178 -4.76 -0.97 -4.88
CA PHE A 178 -5.27 -1.95 -3.92
C PHE A 178 -5.78 -1.24 -2.66
N LEU A 179 -7.06 -1.43 -2.37
CA LEU A 179 -7.81 -0.80 -1.30
C LEU A 179 -8.05 -1.82 -0.19
N VAL A 180 -7.78 -1.41 1.06
CA VAL A 180 -8.01 -2.22 2.26
C VAL A 180 -8.90 -1.45 3.22
N ARG A 181 -9.88 -2.14 3.79
CA ARG A 181 -10.84 -1.59 4.74
C ARG A 181 -10.87 -2.43 6.01
N LEU A 182 -10.76 -1.74 7.14
CA LEU A 182 -11.10 -2.27 8.44
C LEU A 182 -12.31 -1.49 8.94
N ARG A 183 -13.29 -2.20 9.50
CA ARG A 183 -14.56 -1.58 9.90
C ARG A 183 -15.05 -2.10 11.25
N ARG A 184 -15.57 -1.18 12.05
CA ARG A 184 -16.34 -1.43 13.27
C ARG A 184 -17.65 -0.67 13.17
N THR A 185 -18.73 -1.37 12.85
CA THR A 185 -19.98 -0.76 12.40
C THR A 185 -21.17 -1.51 12.98
N ASN A 186 -22.34 -0.91 12.90
CA ASN A 186 -23.61 -1.52 13.28
C ASN A 186 -24.39 -2.11 12.09
N ASP A 187 -23.72 -2.30 10.94
CA ASP A 187 -24.26 -2.92 9.72
C ASP A 187 -25.66 -2.44 9.27
N LEU A 188 -25.92 -1.13 9.31
CA LEU A 188 -27.26 -0.60 8.96
C LEU A 188 -27.68 -0.88 7.51
N ASP A 189 -26.72 -1.10 6.62
CA ASP A 189 -26.96 -1.30 5.19
C ASP A 189 -26.86 -2.79 4.78
N GLY A 190 -26.55 -3.70 5.71
CA GLY A 190 -26.36 -5.12 5.42
C GLY A 190 -25.15 -5.40 4.53
N LEU A 191 -24.17 -4.50 4.51
CA LEU A 191 -22.95 -4.57 3.68
C LEU A 191 -21.73 -5.06 4.46
N ASP A 192 -21.86 -5.18 5.78
CA ASP A 192 -20.81 -5.66 6.67
C ASP A 192 -21.09 -7.14 7.02
N HIS A 193 -20.08 -7.86 7.52
CA HIS A 193 -20.20 -9.28 7.88
C HIS A 193 -20.67 -10.23 6.76
N GLN A 194 -20.48 -9.89 5.48
CA GLN A 194 -20.78 -10.79 4.37
C GLN A 194 -19.64 -11.79 4.15
N GLU A 195 -19.92 -13.08 4.33
CA GLU A 195 -18.93 -14.14 4.18
C GLU A 195 -18.23 -14.06 2.82
N GLY A 196 -16.90 -14.08 2.84
CA GLY A 196 -16.07 -13.98 1.65
C GLY A 196 -15.95 -12.58 1.04
N VAL A 197 -16.70 -11.58 1.50
CA VAL A 197 -16.72 -10.22 0.94
C VAL A 197 -16.30 -9.16 1.95
N SER A 198 -16.95 -9.09 3.11
CA SER A 198 -16.77 -8.04 4.12
C SER A 198 -16.73 -8.59 5.54
N SER A 199 -15.79 -8.09 6.33
CA SER A 199 -15.75 -8.32 7.78
C SER A 199 -16.44 -7.17 8.52
N GLY A 200 -16.51 -7.27 9.84
CA GLY A 200 -16.97 -6.18 10.69
C GLY A 200 -16.66 -6.49 12.14
N GLY A 201 -16.42 -5.44 12.93
CA GLY A 201 -16.43 -5.50 14.39
C GLY A 201 -17.59 -4.70 14.97
N SER A 202 -17.90 -4.91 16.24
CA SER A 202 -18.93 -4.15 16.93
C SER A 202 -18.60 -2.64 16.96
N PRO A 203 -19.58 -1.74 16.84
CA PRO A 203 -19.35 -0.30 16.96
C PRO A 203 -18.93 0.06 18.40
N ILE A 204 -18.29 1.22 18.59
CA ILE A 204 -17.85 1.66 19.91
C ILE A 204 -19.06 2.23 20.68
N PRO A 205 -19.49 1.62 21.80
CA PRO A 205 -20.62 2.14 22.57
C PRO A 205 -20.25 3.43 23.31
N LEU A 206 -21.25 4.27 23.58
CA LEU A 206 -21.13 5.44 24.46
C LEU A 206 -21.21 4.97 25.93
N LEU A 207 -20.08 4.76 26.57
CA LEU A 207 -20.04 4.19 27.92
C LEU A 207 -20.11 5.26 29.01
N ALA A 208 -19.50 6.42 28.78
CA ALA A 208 -19.36 7.44 29.82
C ALA A 208 -20.31 8.62 29.62
N GLY A 209 -20.53 9.05 28.37
CA GLY A 209 -21.43 10.18 28.07
C GLY A 209 -22.90 9.79 27.86
N HIS A 210 -23.16 8.53 27.49
CA HIS A 210 -24.47 7.98 27.08
C HIS A 210 -25.28 8.85 26.08
N GLY A 211 -24.62 9.79 25.40
CA GLY A 211 -25.28 10.76 24.51
C GLY A 211 -26.33 11.63 25.22
N SER A 212 -26.17 11.91 26.51
CA SER A 212 -27.19 12.56 27.37
C SER A 212 -27.71 13.91 26.86
N LEU A 213 -26.93 14.64 26.06
CA LEU A 213 -27.31 15.94 25.48
C LEU A 213 -27.69 15.86 24.00
N THR A 214 -27.65 14.69 23.38
CA THR A 214 -27.93 14.56 21.96
C THR A 214 -29.35 14.12 21.64
N PRO A 215 -30.03 14.82 20.70
CA PRO A 215 -31.40 14.52 20.33
C PRO A 215 -31.51 13.07 19.87
N PHE A 216 -32.44 12.34 20.46
CA PHE A 216 -32.74 10.98 20.03
C PHE A 216 -33.57 11.05 18.74
N ALA A 217 -32.94 10.75 17.62
CA ALA A 217 -33.62 10.57 16.35
C ALA A 217 -34.21 9.15 16.30
N ASN A 218 -35.39 8.97 15.70
CA ASN A 218 -36.10 7.67 15.67
C ASN A 218 -35.16 6.56 15.13
N PRO A 219 -34.82 5.54 15.95
CA PRO A 219 -33.90 4.45 15.57
C PRO A 219 -34.51 3.48 14.57
N ASP A 220 -35.84 3.43 14.46
CA ASP A 220 -36.56 2.50 13.56
C ASP A 220 -36.46 2.91 12.08
N ASN A 221 -35.88 4.09 11.79
CA ASN A 221 -35.57 4.49 10.43
C ASN A 221 -34.11 4.11 10.12
N PRO A 222 -33.85 3.08 9.29
CA PRO A 222 -32.49 2.65 8.94
C PRO A 222 -31.69 3.74 8.20
N ASN A 223 -32.38 4.76 7.64
CA ASN A 223 -31.72 5.92 7.03
C ASN A 223 -31.21 6.95 8.06
N ASN A 224 -31.51 6.76 9.35
CA ASN A 224 -31.26 7.74 10.39
C ASN A 224 -30.23 7.23 11.40
N TYR A 225 -28.95 7.37 11.07
CA TYR A 225 -27.88 7.06 11.99
C TYR A 225 -27.98 7.93 13.24
N ASN A 226 -28.13 7.28 14.40
CA ASN A 226 -28.15 7.93 15.70
C ASN A 226 -27.04 7.33 16.56
N PHE A 227 -25.94 8.07 16.75
CA PHE A 227 -24.79 7.57 17.52
C PHE A 227 -25.12 7.23 18.98
N ARG A 228 -26.21 7.77 19.54
CA ARG A 228 -26.72 7.37 20.87
C ARG A 228 -27.35 5.99 20.86
N ALA A 229 -28.06 5.66 19.79
CA ALA A 229 -28.70 4.36 19.62
C ALA A 229 -27.75 3.31 19.03
N HIS A 230 -26.75 3.72 18.25
CA HIS A 230 -25.93 2.84 17.41
C HIS A 230 -24.45 2.78 17.80
N GLY A 231 -23.99 3.64 18.71
CA GLY A 231 -22.56 3.81 19.01
C GLY A 231 -21.82 4.60 17.93
N PHE A 232 -20.48 4.65 18.02
CA PHE A 232 -19.63 5.20 16.98
C PHE A 232 -19.23 4.13 15.97
N THR A 233 -19.53 4.39 14.71
CA THR A 233 -18.93 3.67 13.58
C THR A 233 -17.49 4.14 13.38
N VAL A 234 -16.55 3.20 13.42
CA VAL A 234 -15.13 3.46 13.16
C VAL A 234 -14.70 2.72 11.90
N ARG A 235 -14.09 3.44 10.98
CA ARG A 235 -13.57 2.90 9.72
C ARG A 235 -12.13 3.36 9.54
N ALA A 236 -11.30 2.46 9.03
CA ALA A 236 -9.95 2.76 8.58
C ALA A 236 -9.77 2.18 7.20
N THR A 237 -9.26 3.01 6.30
CA THR A 237 -9.21 2.70 4.88
C THR A 237 -7.86 3.14 4.36
N ALA A 238 -7.17 2.24 3.67
CA ALA A 238 -5.87 2.49 3.08
C ALA A 238 -5.89 2.12 1.60
N LEU A 239 -5.34 2.98 0.77
CA LEU A 239 -5.24 2.77 -0.67
C LEU A 239 -3.77 2.82 -1.06
N ALA A 240 -3.29 1.75 -1.70
CA ALA A 240 -1.97 1.72 -2.30
C ALA A 240 -2.08 1.81 -3.83
N GLU A 241 -1.17 2.53 -4.47
CA GLU A 241 -1.04 2.66 -5.92
C GLU A 241 0.37 2.29 -6.39
N ALA A 242 0.46 1.61 -7.53
CA ALA A 242 1.71 1.25 -8.17
C ALA A 242 2.19 2.43 -9.02
N GLN A 243 3.28 3.06 -8.59
CA GLN A 243 3.87 4.20 -9.29
C GLN A 243 5.29 3.88 -9.80
N PRO A 244 5.74 4.48 -10.91
CA PRO A 244 7.11 4.28 -11.40
C PRO A 244 8.16 4.51 -10.32
N ALA A 245 9.09 3.57 -10.21
CA ALA A 245 10.13 3.63 -9.19
C ALA A 245 11.04 4.86 -9.36
N LEU A 246 11.42 5.47 -8.24
CA LEU A 246 12.42 6.55 -8.21
C LEU A 246 13.77 6.10 -7.68
N ARG A 247 13.84 4.96 -6.99
CA ARG A 247 15.11 4.39 -6.54
C ARG A 247 15.07 2.88 -6.47
N VAL A 248 16.24 2.29 -6.61
CA VAL A 248 16.49 0.86 -6.53
C VAL A 248 17.77 0.63 -5.73
N GLY A 249 17.73 -0.29 -4.76
CA GLY A 249 18.92 -0.71 -4.00
C GLY A 249 19.73 -1.80 -4.71
N PHE A 250 20.80 -2.28 -4.08
CA PHE A 250 21.66 -3.30 -4.69
C PHE A 250 21.09 -4.71 -4.61
N PRO A 251 21.44 -5.56 -5.58
CA PRO A 251 21.02 -6.96 -5.54
C PRO A 251 21.64 -7.65 -4.33
N GLN A 252 20.81 -8.36 -3.54
CA GLN A 252 21.26 -9.19 -2.43
C GLN A 252 21.15 -10.66 -2.84
N THR A 253 22.28 -11.29 -3.12
CA THR A 253 22.35 -12.69 -3.59
C THR A 253 22.56 -13.69 -2.46
N ASN A 254 22.85 -13.20 -1.25
CA ASN A 254 23.11 -13.97 -0.03
C ASN A 254 21.84 -14.24 0.80
N VAL A 255 20.66 -13.84 0.31
CA VAL A 255 19.36 -14.07 0.95
C VAL A 255 18.54 -15.03 0.09
N THR A 256 17.61 -15.76 0.72
CA THR A 256 16.74 -16.73 0.05
C THR A 256 15.27 -16.34 0.26
N PRO A 257 14.50 -16.03 -0.80
CA PRO A 257 14.96 -15.90 -2.19
C PRO A 257 15.87 -14.68 -2.40
N PRO A 258 16.74 -14.68 -3.43
CA PRO A 258 17.57 -13.53 -3.77
C PRO A 258 16.73 -12.29 -4.05
N VAL A 259 17.21 -11.13 -3.59
CA VAL A 259 16.56 -9.84 -3.79
C VAL A 259 17.11 -9.22 -5.08
N GLU A 260 16.24 -9.00 -6.05
CA GLU A 260 16.58 -8.24 -7.27
C GLU A 260 16.96 -6.80 -6.91
N GLY A 261 17.91 -6.23 -7.64
CA GLY A 261 18.39 -4.87 -7.42
C GLY A 261 18.99 -4.27 -8.68
N ALA A 262 19.59 -3.09 -8.54
CA ALA A 262 20.18 -2.35 -9.65
C ALA A 262 21.31 -3.15 -10.32
N LEU A 263 21.23 -3.30 -11.64
CA LEU A 263 22.28 -3.91 -12.46
C LEU A 263 23.47 -2.95 -12.60
N PRO A 264 24.71 -3.45 -12.80
CA PRO A 264 25.93 -2.63 -12.83
C PRO A 264 26.14 -1.87 -14.15
N PHE A 265 25.06 -1.61 -14.88
CA PHE A 265 25.07 -0.85 -16.12
C PHE A 265 23.70 -0.22 -16.35
N ALA A 266 23.68 0.87 -17.11
CA ALA A 266 22.48 1.59 -17.51
C ALA A 266 22.29 1.52 -19.03
N LEU A 267 21.05 1.57 -19.50
CA LEU A 267 20.72 1.58 -20.93
C LEU A 267 20.16 2.93 -21.37
N ALA A 268 20.49 3.34 -22.59
CA ALA A 268 19.89 4.51 -23.21
C ALA A 268 18.40 4.26 -23.47
N LEU A 269 17.57 5.29 -23.31
CA LEU A 269 16.12 5.22 -23.57
C LEU A 269 15.81 4.73 -25.00
N GLU A 270 16.61 5.14 -25.98
CA GLU A 270 16.48 4.72 -27.38
C GLU A 270 16.66 3.20 -27.53
N LEU A 271 17.64 2.61 -26.86
CA LEU A 271 17.80 1.17 -26.83
C LEU A 271 16.59 0.54 -26.14
N TRP A 272 16.22 0.99 -24.94
CA TRP A 272 15.10 0.44 -24.18
C TRP A 272 13.82 0.34 -25.01
N ASN A 273 13.45 1.42 -25.70
CA ASN A 273 12.25 1.47 -26.53
C ASN A 273 12.32 0.55 -27.77
N SER A 274 13.52 0.23 -28.25
CA SER A 274 13.73 -0.69 -29.38
C SER A 274 13.83 -2.16 -28.97
N LEU A 275 14.02 -2.47 -27.68
CA LEU A 275 14.12 -3.84 -27.20
C LEU A 275 12.75 -4.53 -27.19
N PRO A 276 12.59 -5.65 -27.91
CA PRO A 276 11.39 -6.48 -27.79
C PRO A 276 11.28 -7.09 -26.38
N VAL A 277 10.07 -7.09 -25.83
CA VAL A 277 9.77 -7.77 -24.56
C VAL A 277 9.85 -9.29 -24.77
N GLU A 278 10.48 -9.99 -23.84
CA GLU A 278 10.65 -11.46 -23.81
C GLU A 278 11.41 -12.06 -25.01
N GLN A 279 12.18 -11.25 -25.74
CA GLN A 279 13.09 -11.73 -26.78
C GLN A 279 14.54 -11.36 -26.46
N PRO A 280 15.48 -12.31 -26.56
CA PRO A 280 16.88 -12.04 -26.26
C PRO A 280 17.53 -11.19 -27.36
N VAL A 281 18.32 -10.21 -26.95
CA VAL A 281 19.13 -9.35 -27.83
C VAL A 281 20.59 -9.45 -27.41
N VAL A 282 21.46 -9.63 -28.40
CA VAL A 282 22.91 -9.70 -28.19
C VAL A 282 23.55 -8.34 -28.45
N LEU A 283 24.32 -7.87 -27.49
CA LEU A 283 25.04 -6.61 -27.50
C LEU A 283 26.55 -6.87 -27.30
N THR A 284 27.36 -5.89 -27.69
CA THR A 284 28.80 -5.90 -27.51
C THR A 284 29.22 -4.87 -26.46
N VAL A 285 30.21 -5.21 -25.65
CA VAL A 285 30.75 -4.36 -24.59
C VAL A 285 32.23 -4.15 -24.86
N ASP A 286 32.66 -2.89 -24.92
CA ASP A 286 34.07 -2.55 -25.07
C ASP A 286 34.81 -2.47 -23.72
N ALA A 287 36.13 -2.28 -23.77
CA ALA A 287 36.97 -2.19 -22.56
C ALA A 287 36.67 -0.97 -21.67
N THR A 288 36.02 0.06 -22.22
CA THR A 288 35.61 1.26 -21.47
C THR A 288 34.27 1.08 -20.76
N GLY A 289 33.59 -0.05 -20.99
CA GLY A 289 32.26 -0.34 -20.47
C GLY A 289 31.15 0.29 -21.29
N THR A 290 31.42 0.73 -22.52
CA THR A 290 30.37 1.17 -23.44
C THR A 290 29.70 -0.05 -24.06
N ILE A 291 28.38 -0.09 -24.00
CA ILE A 291 27.54 -1.12 -24.61
C ILE A 291 27.09 -0.59 -25.98
N SER A 292 27.28 -1.39 -27.02
CA SER A 292 26.88 -1.09 -28.39
C SER A 292 26.13 -2.27 -29.01
N GLY A 293 25.34 -2.00 -30.04
CA GLY A 293 24.50 -3.00 -30.69
C GLY A 293 23.12 -2.48 -31.03
N ASN A 294 22.31 -3.31 -31.69
CA ASN A 294 20.97 -2.96 -32.17
C ASN A 294 20.92 -1.67 -33.02
N GLY A 295 21.97 -1.42 -33.82
CA GLY A 295 22.08 -0.21 -34.65
C GLY A 295 22.54 1.05 -33.90
N LEU A 296 22.81 0.96 -32.59
CA LEU A 296 23.27 2.09 -31.77
C LEU A 296 24.77 2.01 -31.49
N ALA A 297 25.46 3.14 -31.65
CA ALA A 297 26.88 3.28 -31.29
C ALA A 297 27.09 3.30 -29.77
N VAL A 298 26.18 3.93 -29.03
CA VAL A 298 26.12 3.93 -27.57
C VAL A 298 24.71 3.51 -27.16
N ALA A 299 24.57 2.23 -26.82
CA ALA A 299 23.31 1.63 -26.41
C ALA A 299 23.18 1.58 -24.87
N GLY A 300 24.30 1.68 -24.15
CA GLY A 300 24.34 1.76 -22.70
C GLY A 300 25.76 1.94 -22.16
N ARG A 301 25.89 2.01 -20.83
CA ARG A 301 27.17 2.17 -20.14
C ARG A 301 27.22 1.38 -18.85
N PHE A 302 28.33 0.72 -18.57
CA PHE A 302 28.62 0.20 -17.24
C PHE A 302 28.82 1.34 -16.26
N THR A 303 28.27 1.18 -15.06
CA THR A 303 28.37 2.14 -13.97
C THR A 303 29.23 1.55 -12.87
N PRO A 304 30.01 2.36 -12.14
CA PRO A 304 30.82 1.83 -11.07
C PRO A 304 29.93 1.14 -10.04
N PRO A 305 30.43 0.08 -9.40
CA PRO A 305 29.75 -0.43 -8.23
C PRO A 305 29.64 0.71 -7.22
N PRO A 306 28.61 0.66 -6.38
CA PRO A 306 28.33 1.70 -5.42
C PRO A 306 29.44 1.73 -4.37
N PRO A 307 29.76 2.92 -3.83
CA PRO A 307 30.82 3.04 -2.84
C PRO A 307 30.50 2.32 -1.51
N ASP A 308 29.23 2.04 -1.23
CA ASP A 308 28.74 1.39 -0.01
C ASP A 308 27.52 0.49 -0.35
N PRO A 309 27.36 -0.70 0.28
CA PRO A 309 26.16 -1.55 0.15
C PRO A 309 24.82 -0.88 0.50
N THR A 310 24.82 0.28 1.16
CA THR A 310 23.64 1.10 1.46
C THR A 310 23.30 2.14 0.40
N ALA A 311 24.19 2.37 -0.56
CA ALA A 311 23.89 3.29 -1.66
C ALA A 311 22.68 2.78 -2.46
N MET A 312 22.10 3.66 -3.28
CA MET A 312 20.96 3.32 -4.12
C MET A 312 21.15 4.01 -5.45
N THR A 313 20.70 3.38 -6.53
CA THR A 313 20.58 4.08 -7.80
C THR A 313 19.26 4.83 -7.80
N MET A 314 19.30 6.11 -8.16
CA MET A 314 18.13 7.00 -8.10
C MET A 314 17.88 7.67 -9.44
N VAL A 315 16.61 7.93 -9.73
CA VAL A 315 16.21 8.84 -10.81
C VAL A 315 16.84 10.22 -10.55
N GLY A 316 17.43 10.80 -11.57
CA GLY A 316 18.20 12.05 -11.53
C GLY A 316 19.69 11.86 -11.31
N GLN A 317 20.15 10.67 -10.93
CA GLN A 317 21.57 10.39 -10.80
C GLN A 317 22.27 10.48 -12.17
N ALA A 318 23.43 11.15 -12.21
CA ALA A 318 24.27 11.19 -13.40
C ALA A 318 24.95 9.84 -13.64
N ILE A 319 25.01 9.41 -14.90
CA ILE A 319 25.72 8.21 -15.31
C ILE A 319 27.22 8.52 -15.35
N VAL A 320 27.99 7.78 -14.55
CA VAL A 320 29.45 7.81 -14.57
C VAL A 320 29.92 6.51 -15.22
N PRO A 321 30.57 6.55 -16.39
CA PRO A 321 31.07 5.34 -17.04
C PRO A 321 32.15 4.66 -16.19
N ALA A 322 32.15 3.33 -16.17
CA ALA A 322 33.18 2.51 -15.51
C ALA A 322 33.54 1.28 -16.35
N ALA A 323 34.70 0.69 -16.03
CA ALA A 323 35.11 -0.57 -16.63
C ALA A 323 34.06 -1.66 -16.41
N PRO A 324 33.82 -2.54 -17.40
CA PRO A 324 32.73 -3.49 -17.32
C PRO A 324 33.03 -4.58 -16.29
N LEU A 325 32.13 -4.72 -15.32
CA LEU A 325 32.16 -5.78 -14.32
C LEU A 325 30.80 -6.44 -14.29
N LEU A 326 30.68 -7.58 -14.99
CA LEU A 326 29.52 -8.44 -14.92
C LEU A 326 29.90 -9.72 -14.19
N GLY A 327 29.16 -10.04 -13.14
CA GLY A 327 29.28 -11.35 -12.49
C GLY A 327 28.47 -12.41 -13.24
N ALA A 328 28.03 -13.44 -12.51
CA ALA A 328 27.15 -14.47 -13.07
C ALA A 328 25.83 -13.91 -13.63
N ASP A 329 25.22 -14.71 -14.51
CA ASP A 329 23.86 -14.53 -15.04
C ASP A 329 22.89 -14.15 -13.92
N ARG A 330 22.09 -13.11 -14.16
CA ARG A 330 21.19 -12.56 -13.14
C ARG A 330 20.02 -11.81 -13.76
N THR A 331 18.95 -11.72 -12.98
CA THR A 331 17.81 -10.84 -13.23
C THR A 331 17.89 -9.66 -12.27
N GLY A 332 17.56 -8.47 -12.75
CA GLY A 332 17.55 -7.29 -11.92
C GLY A 332 16.94 -6.09 -12.62
N TYR A 333 17.08 -4.93 -11.99
CA TYR A 333 16.53 -3.68 -12.47
C TYR A 333 17.62 -2.88 -13.16
N VAL A 334 17.41 -2.52 -14.42
CA VAL A 334 18.34 -1.72 -15.19
C VAL A 334 17.96 -0.25 -15.07
N PRO A 335 18.88 0.65 -14.69
CA PRO A 335 18.66 2.09 -14.83
C PRO A 335 18.54 2.45 -16.31
N ILE A 336 17.54 3.23 -16.66
CA ILE A 336 17.33 3.75 -18.00
C ILE A 336 17.66 5.23 -17.95
N TYR A 337 18.48 5.70 -18.88
CA TYR A 337 18.95 7.08 -18.89
C TYR A 337 18.62 7.81 -20.19
N ARG A 338 18.65 9.13 -20.11
CA ARG A 338 18.57 10.05 -21.24
C ARG A 338 19.54 11.21 -21.01
N SER A 339 20.02 11.81 -22.09
CA SER A 339 20.84 13.04 -22.02
C SER A 339 19.96 14.28 -21.83
N PHE A 340 20.37 15.14 -20.90
CA PHE A 340 19.80 16.46 -20.64
C PHE A 340 20.87 17.52 -20.87
N GLU A 341 20.48 18.71 -21.32
CA GLU A 341 21.39 19.84 -21.41
C GLU A 341 21.40 20.60 -20.09
N GLU A 342 22.57 20.69 -19.45
CA GLU A 342 22.76 21.37 -18.16
C GLU A 342 24.00 22.25 -18.23
N ALA A 343 23.83 23.56 -17.99
CA ALA A 343 24.90 24.54 -18.08
C ALA A 343 25.71 24.46 -19.40
N GLY A 344 25.05 24.13 -20.52
CA GLY A 344 25.66 23.98 -21.84
C GLY A 344 26.43 22.67 -22.05
N GLN A 345 26.28 21.68 -21.17
CA GLN A 345 26.85 20.34 -21.32
C GLN A 345 25.76 19.27 -21.33
N ALA A 346 25.92 18.25 -22.17
CA ALA A 346 25.05 17.08 -22.16
C ALA A 346 25.41 16.17 -20.97
N VAL A 347 24.46 15.99 -20.05
CA VAL A 347 24.59 15.11 -18.88
C VAL A 347 23.60 13.96 -19.03
N GLU A 348 24.11 12.72 -19.04
CA GLU A 348 23.29 11.52 -19.04
C GLU A 348 22.75 11.27 -17.62
N ARG A 349 21.42 11.25 -17.45
CA ARG A 349 20.78 11.01 -16.16
C ARG A 349 19.78 9.88 -16.20
N VAL A 350 19.71 9.12 -15.10
CA VAL A 350 18.70 8.09 -14.88
C VAL A 350 17.32 8.73 -14.88
N ILE A 351 16.42 8.25 -15.73
CA ILE A 351 15.03 8.68 -15.79
C ILE A 351 14.06 7.65 -15.21
N GLY A 352 14.50 6.40 -15.03
CA GLY A 352 13.66 5.33 -14.48
C GLY A 352 14.36 3.99 -14.48
N PHE A 353 13.59 2.93 -14.24
CA PHE A 353 14.12 1.58 -14.15
C PHE A 353 13.26 0.62 -14.96
N GLY A 354 13.90 -0.29 -15.67
CA GLY A 354 13.28 -1.43 -16.35
C GLY A 354 13.74 -2.74 -15.72
N ARG A 355 13.11 -3.86 -16.05
CA ARG A 355 13.54 -5.18 -15.58
C ARG A 355 14.19 -5.98 -16.71
N LEU A 356 15.38 -6.54 -16.46
CA LEU A 356 16.14 -7.32 -17.43
C LEU A 356 16.65 -8.63 -16.81
N ALA A 357 16.71 -9.68 -17.63
CA ALA A 357 17.62 -10.79 -17.40
C ALA A 357 18.86 -10.63 -18.29
N VAL A 358 20.03 -10.90 -17.71
CA VAL A 358 21.33 -10.68 -18.35
C VAL A 358 22.13 -11.97 -18.30
N ARG A 359 22.73 -12.35 -19.43
CA ARG A 359 23.52 -13.57 -19.58
C ARG A 359 24.76 -13.38 -20.44
N GLY A 360 25.76 -14.23 -20.19
CA GLY A 360 26.91 -14.41 -21.07
C GLY A 360 28.18 -13.64 -20.62
N PRO A 361 29.36 -14.12 -21.02
CA PRO A 361 30.63 -13.51 -20.66
C PRO A 361 30.91 -12.27 -21.53
N LEU A 362 31.54 -11.26 -20.92
CA LEU A 362 32.11 -10.15 -21.67
C LEU A 362 33.14 -10.68 -22.71
N PRO A 363 33.22 -10.08 -23.91
CA PRO A 363 32.61 -8.82 -24.34
C PRO A 363 31.20 -8.95 -24.93
N THR A 364 30.55 -10.11 -24.87
CA THR A 364 29.23 -10.33 -25.48
C THR A 364 28.15 -10.43 -24.42
N LEU A 365 27.21 -9.50 -24.44
CA LEU A 365 26.12 -9.43 -23.47
C LEU A 365 24.81 -9.86 -24.11
N THR A 366 24.17 -10.90 -23.60
CA THR A 366 22.79 -11.24 -23.99
C THR A 366 21.84 -10.65 -22.96
N ILE A 367 20.98 -9.73 -23.38
CA ILE A 367 19.94 -9.16 -22.52
C ILE A 367 18.56 -9.63 -22.97
N LEU A 368 17.65 -9.81 -22.01
CA LEU A 368 16.26 -10.16 -22.23
C LEU A 368 15.41 -9.15 -21.47
N ARG A 369 14.66 -8.32 -22.20
CA ARG A 369 13.71 -7.39 -21.58
C ARG A 369 12.54 -8.17 -20.99
N LEU A 370 12.29 -7.96 -19.71
CA LEU A 370 11.14 -8.55 -19.02
C LEU A 370 10.01 -7.52 -18.91
N PRO A 371 8.75 -7.95 -18.81
CA PRO A 371 7.63 -7.05 -18.55
C PRO A 371 7.85 -6.22 -17.28
N GLY A 372 7.26 -5.02 -17.25
CA GLY A 372 7.23 -4.20 -16.04
C GLY A 372 6.49 -4.89 -14.91
N VAL A 373 6.98 -4.75 -13.69
CA VAL A 373 6.40 -5.38 -12.49
C VAL A 373 6.34 -4.40 -11.34
N VAL A 374 5.40 -4.60 -10.41
CA VAL A 374 5.51 -4.07 -9.05
C VAL A 374 6.58 -4.86 -8.34
N ALA A 375 7.70 -4.21 -8.09
CA ALA A 375 8.83 -4.85 -7.42
C ALA A 375 8.43 -5.22 -5.98
N PRO A 376 8.60 -6.49 -5.57
CA PRO A 376 8.18 -6.92 -4.24
C PRO A 376 9.09 -6.35 -3.14
N MET A 377 10.26 -5.81 -3.48
CA MET A 377 11.25 -5.33 -2.50
C MET A 377 12.35 -4.54 -3.21
N ASN A 378 13.15 -3.82 -2.43
CA ASN A 378 14.36 -3.12 -2.87
C ASN A 378 14.14 -1.98 -3.88
N VAL A 379 12.89 -1.53 -4.01
CA VAL A 379 12.47 -0.46 -4.92
C VAL A 379 11.54 0.48 -4.16
N SER A 380 11.61 1.78 -4.45
CA SER A 380 10.76 2.77 -3.78
C SER A 380 10.46 3.97 -4.67
N ARG A 381 9.32 4.62 -4.41
CA ARG A 381 8.92 5.89 -5.04
C ARG A 381 9.48 7.12 -4.32
N HIS A 382 10.08 6.97 -3.14
CA HIS A 382 10.65 8.08 -2.38
C HIS A 382 12.09 8.35 -2.80
N ILE A 383 12.41 9.62 -3.01
CA ILE A 383 13.79 10.09 -3.09
C ILE A 383 14.21 10.56 -1.69
N THR A 384 15.35 10.08 -1.21
CA THR A 384 15.97 10.57 0.03
C THR A 384 17.44 10.86 -0.21
N GLY A 385 17.94 11.96 0.34
CA GLY A 385 19.35 12.33 0.30
C GLY A 385 19.66 13.42 -0.73
N ALA A 386 20.79 14.10 -0.53
CA ALA A 386 21.32 15.11 -1.45
C ALA A 386 22.12 14.42 -2.56
N ALA A 387 21.46 13.64 -3.41
CA ALA A 387 22.10 13.27 -4.68
C ALA A 387 22.47 14.58 -5.41
N SER A 388 23.42 14.51 -6.35
CA SER A 388 23.75 15.60 -7.27
C SER A 388 22.57 15.84 -8.24
N PHE A 389 21.45 16.29 -7.68
CA PHE A 389 20.23 16.58 -8.42
C PHE A 389 20.46 17.78 -9.33
N PRO A 390 19.77 17.83 -10.49
CA PRO A 390 19.71 19.03 -11.29
C PRO A 390 19.26 20.21 -10.41
N GLN A 391 19.96 21.34 -10.54
CA GLN A 391 19.51 22.60 -9.91
C GLN A 391 18.40 23.25 -10.73
N ASP A 392 18.26 22.87 -12.01
CA ASP A 392 17.31 23.41 -12.95
C ASP A 392 15.91 22.74 -12.81
N PRO A 393 14.85 23.50 -12.48
CA PRO A 393 13.48 22.98 -12.39
C PRO A 393 12.92 22.41 -13.70
N GLU A 394 13.36 22.89 -14.86
CA GLU A 394 12.88 22.38 -16.16
C GLU A 394 13.39 20.95 -16.40
N VAL A 395 14.66 20.69 -16.03
CA VAL A 395 15.25 19.35 -16.07
C VAL A 395 14.50 18.42 -15.12
N TRP A 396 14.11 18.90 -13.93
CA TRP A 396 13.29 18.13 -12.99
C TRP A 396 11.96 17.70 -13.58
N GLN A 397 11.23 18.65 -14.17
CA GLN A 397 9.94 18.36 -14.77
C GLN A 397 10.07 17.36 -15.92
N ALA A 398 11.00 17.61 -16.85
CA ALA A 398 11.25 16.74 -17.99
C ALA A 398 11.66 15.32 -17.56
N LEU A 399 12.45 15.21 -16.49
CA LEU A 399 12.87 13.92 -15.93
C LEU A 399 11.69 13.14 -15.32
N PHE A 400 10.80 13.78 -14.56
CA PHE A 400 9.63 13.10 -13.99
C PHE A 400 8.55 12.81 -15.01
N GLU A 401 8.44 13.61 -16.06
CA GLU A 401 7.60 13.30 -17.22
C GLU A 401 8.15 12.08 -17.96
N ALA A 402 9.46 12.02 -18.21
CA ALA A 402 10.11 10.86 -18.82
C ALA A 402 9.95 9.58 -17.97
N ASN A 403 10.07 9.70 -16.64
CA ASN A 403 9.83 8.60 -15.70
C ASN A 403 8.40 8.04 -15.80
N ARG A 404 7.41 8.93 -15.86
CA ARG A 404 5.98 8.56 -15.97
C ARG A 404 5.62 8.00 -17.34
N ALA A 405 6.30 8.44 -18.40
CA ALA A 405 6.08 7.98 -19.77
C ALA A 405 6.84 6.69 -20.11
N LEU A 406 7.66 6.17 -19.20
CA LEU A 406 8.50 5.01 -19.45
C LEU A 406 7.67 3.73 -19.57
N GLY A 407 7.71 3.10 -20.75
CA GLY A 407 7.04 1.81 -20.99
C GLY A 407 7.72 0.67 -20.23
N ASP A 408 6.92 -0.25 -19.68
CA ASP A 408 7.37 -1.40 -18.86
C ASP A 408 8.29 -1.00 -17.70
N ALA A 409 8.04 0.17 -17.11
CA ALA A 409 8.76 0.62 -15.93
C ALA A 409 8.56 -0.36 -14.75
N VAL A 410 9.59 -0.46 -13.93
CA VAL A 410 9.48 -1.06 -12.59
C VAL A 410 8.66 -0.12 -11.73
N LEU A 411 7.65 -0.67 -11.06
CA LEU A 411 6.73 0.07 -10.20
C LEU A 411 7.05 -0.21 -8.72
N ALA A 412 6.79 0.79 -7.88
CA ALA A 412 6.84 0.70 -6.43
C ALA A 412 5.45 0.96 -5.85
N PRO A 413 5.03 0.21 -4.81
CA PRO A 413 3.79 0.49 -4.10
C PRO A 413 3.93 1.75 -3.25
N VAL A 414 2.90 2.59 -3.23
CA VAL A 414 2.84 3.85 -2.46
C VAL A 414 1.46 4.02 -1.86
N LEU A 415 1.39 4.49 -0.61
CA LEU A 415 0.12 4.89 -0.01
C LEU A 415 -0.36 6.20 -0.61
N VAL A 416 -1.59 6.18 -1.10
CA VAL A 416 -2.35 7.38 -1.48
C VAL A 416 -2.87 8.02 -0.19
N ARG A 417 -2.58 9.30 0.00
CA ARG A 417 -3.00 10.09 1.17
C ARG A 417 -4.00 11.16 0.80
#